data_AF-A0A6G1R399-F1
#
_entry.id   AF-A0A6G1R399-F1
#
_cell.length_a   1.000
_cell.length_b   1.000
_cell.length_c   1.000
_cell.angle_alpha   90.00
_cell.angle_beta   90.00
_cell.angle_gamma   90.00
#
_symmetry.space_group_name_H-M   'P 1'
#
loop_
_entity.id
_entity.type
_entity.pdbx_description
1 polymer ?
#
loop_
_entity_poly.entity_id
_entity_poly.type
_entity_poly.pdbx_seq_one_letter_code
_entity_poly.pdbx_strand_id
1 'polypeptide(L)'
;GNVISRINVYLQDLEKFKARWDQLKPSDDVIETGGQDVLEKSAQIIKEKKMEFDELETVKQKLIEECHHFKLEEPDFSLSEVICQDIKSCAEVWALYEEFYQGFQEKAKEDWITFRSKTYLFEEFLFNWHDKMRKM
;
A
#
# COMPACT_ATOMS: atom_id res chain seq x y z
N GLY A 1 8.53 -28.46 -14.49
CA GLY A 1 8.58 -28.80 -13.05
C GLY A 1 7.22 -29.30 -12.62
N ASN A 2 7.17 -30.26 -11.68
CA ASN A 2 5.91 -30.74 -11.10
C ASN A 2 5.18 -29.58 -10.37
N VAL A 3 3.85 -29.54 -10.38
CA VAL A 3 3.00 -28.55 -9.68
C VAL A 3 3.46 -28.37 -8.22
N ILE A 4 3.77 -29.48 -7.53
CA ILE A 4 4.29 -29.48 -6.14
C ILE A 4 5.59 -28.67 -6.02
N SER A 5 6.51 -28.80 -6.97
CA SER A 5 7.77 -28.03 -6.95
C SER A 5 7.53 -26.53 -7.12
N ARG A 6 6.53 -26.14 -7.92
CA ARG A 6 6.19 -24.73 -8.14
C ARG A 6 5.48 -24.12 -6.93
N ILE A 7 4.63 -24.90 -6.25
CA ILE A 7 4.04 -24.53 -4.96
C ILE A 7 5.13 -24.25 -3.94
N ASN A 8 6.12 -25.14 -3.81
CA ASN A 8 7.21 -24.94 -2.85
C ASN A 8 8.04 -23.68 -3.15
N VAL A 9 8.31 -23.40 -4.43
CA VAL A 9 8.98 -22.15 -4.84
C VAL A 9 8.13 -20.93 -4.48
N TYR A 10 6.82 -20.97 -4.77
CA TYR A 10 5.90 -19.89 -4.42
C TYR A 10 5.89 -19.62 -2.91
N LEU A 11 5.79 -20.67 -2.08
CA LEU A 11 5.79 -20.52 -0.62
C LEU A 11 7.10 -19.90 -0.11
N GLN A 12 8.25 -20.31 -0.65
CA GLN A 12 9.54 -19.71 -0.31
C GLN A 12 9.62 -18.24 -0.73
N ASP A 13 9.10 -17.90 -1.90
CA ASP A 13 9.09 -16.52 -2.38
C ASP A 13 8.14 -15.65 -1.57
N LEU A 14 7.04 -16.21 -1.08
CA LEU A 14 6.10 -15.57 -0.17
C LEU A 14 6.74 -15.29 1.20
N GLU A 15 7.48 -16.23 1.77
CA GLU A 15 8.26 -16.03 3.01
C GLU A 15 9.32 -14.93 2.84
N LYS A 16 10.08 -14.95 1.74
CA LYS A 16 11.05 -13.89 1.42
C LYS A 16 10.39 -12.54 1.21
N PHE A 17 9.22 -12.52 0.59
CA PHE A 17 8.44 -11.29 0.43
C PHE A 17 8.03 -10.75 1.80
N LYS A 18 7.45 -11.59 2.67
CA LYS A 18 7.04 -11.19 4.03
C LYS A 18 8.22 -10.60 4.81
N ALA A 19 9.36 -11.28 4.83
CA ALA A 19 10.54 -10.81 5.55
C ALA A 19 11.03 -9.44 5.04
N ARG A 20 11.02 -9.22 3.72
CA ARG A 20 11.37 -7.92 3.13
C ARG A 20 10.33 -6.85 3.44
N TRP A 21 9.05 -7.21 3.38
CA TRP A 21 7.96 -6.30 3.69
C TRP A 21 8.00 -5.85 5.15
N ASP A 22 8.21 -6.77 6.10
CA ASP A 22 8.32 -6.43 7.53
C ASP A 22 9.47 -5.47 7.86
N GLN A 23 10.55 -5.53 7.08
CA GLN A 23 11.70 -4.65 7.25
C GLN A 23 11.51 -3.28 6.62
N LEU A 24 10.73 -3.20 5.55
CA LEU A 24 10.59 -2.00 4.71
C LEU A 24 9.30 -1.24 4.96
N LYS A 25 8.28 -1.90 5.54
CA LYS A 25 7.00 -1.25 5.81
C LYS A 25 7.22 -0.06 6.75
N PRO A 26 6.71 1.13 6.40
CA PRO A 26 6.85 2.28 7.27
C PRO A 26 6.15 2.04 8.60
N SER A 27 6.79 2.46 9.69
CA SER A 27 6.14 2.49 11.00
C SER A 27 5.03 3.54 11.03
N ASP A 28 4.01 3.33 11.86
CA ASP A 28 2.84 4.22 11.93
C ASP A 28 3.22 5.66 12.35
N ASP A 29 4.28 5.82 13.16
CA ASP A 29 4.77 7.12 13.64
C ASP A 29 5.53 7.93 12.57
N VAL A 30 5.86 7.31 11.42
CA VAL A 30 6.59 8.00 10.34
C VAL A 30 5.76 9.15 9.77
N ILE A 31 4.43 9.05 9.75
CA ILE A 31 3.55 10.13 9.27
C ILE A 31 3.67 11.40 10.13
N GLU A 32 3.91 11.24 11.44
CA GLU A 32 4.02 12.35 12.38
C GLU A 32 5.45 12.89 12.50
N THR A 33 6.44 12.02 12.39
CA THR A 33 7.85 12.32 12.69
C THR A 33 8.72 12.49 11.45
N GLY A 34 8.25 12.00 10.29
CA GLY A 34 8.99 11.97 9.05
C GLY A 34 9.05 13.31 8.34
N GLY A 35 10.22 13.62 7.77
CA GLY A 35 10.36 14.68 6.78
C GLY A 35 9.71 14.29 5.45
N GLN A 36 9.44 15.29 4.60
CA GLN A 36 8.80 15.08 3.29
C GLN A 36 9.47 13.97 2.46
N ASP A 37 10.80 13.91 2.44
CA ASP A 37 11.53 12.91 1.65
C ASP A 37 11.32 11.49 2.18
N VAL A 38 11.18 11.32 3.51
CA VAL A 38 10.89 10.04 4.15
C VAL A 38 9.45 9.62 3.83
N LEU A 39 8.51 10.56 3.88
CA LEU A 39 7.10 10.31 3.57
C LEU A 39 6.92 9.90 2.10
N GLU A 40 7.54 10.61 1.17
CA GLU A 40 7.50 10.26 -0.26
C GLU A 40 8.11 8.88 -0.54
N LYS A 41 9.27 8.56 0.04
CA LYS A 41 9.89 7.25 -0.09
C LYS A 41 9.01 6.14 0.50
N SER A 42 8.38 6.40 1.64
CA SER A 42 7.51 5.44 2.31
C SER A 42 6.28 5.12 1.45
N ALA A 43 5.61 6.14 0.93
CA ALA A 43 4.49 5.96 -0.01
C ALA A 43 4.90 5.17 -1.26
N GLN A 44 6.09 5.46 -1.81
CA GLN A 44 6.63 4.77 -2.97
C GLN A 44 6.91 3.29 -2.68
N ILE A 45 7.56 2.97 -1.55
CA ILE A 45 7.82 1.58 -1.13
C ILE A 45 6.52 0.79 -1.01
N ILE A 46 5.47 1.38 -0.44
CA ILE A 46 4.17 0.70 -0.29
C ILE A 46 3.56 0.37 -1.64
N LYS A 47 3.58 1.31 -2.59
CA LYS A 47 3.08 1.09 -3.96
C LYS A 47 3.86 0.00 -4.67
N GLU A 48 5.19 0.04 -4.60
CA GLU A 48 6.07 -0.97 -5.19
C GLU A 48 5.82 -2.35 -4.60
N LYS A 49 5.74 -2.47 -3.27
CA LYS A 49 5.51 -3.73 -2.59
C LYS A 49 4.11 -4.29 -2.84
N LYS A 50 3.11 -3.41 -2.97
CA LYS A 50 1.77 -3.81 -3.41
C LYS A 50 1.80 -4.40 -4.81
N MET A 51 2.48 -3.76 -5.77
CA MET A 51 2.61 -4.28 -7.13
C MET A 51 3.34 -5.63 -7.16
N GLU A 52 4.47 -5.75 -6.45
CA GLU A 52 5.20 -7.03 -6.32
C GLU A 52 4.31 -8.13 -5.72
N PHE A 53 3.46 -7.80 -4.75
CA PHE A 53 2.54 -8.76 -4.13
C PHE A 53 1.39 -9.15 -5.06
N ASP A 54 0.85 -8.21 -5.85
CA ASP A 54 -0.21 -8.50 -6.83
C ASP A 54 0.27 -9.49 -7.92
N GLU A 55 1.56 -9.48 -8.26
CA GLU A 55 2.18 -10.50 -9.11
C GLU A 55 2.21 -11.88 -8.45
N LEU A 56 2.55 -11.96 -7.15
CA LEU A 56 2.49 -13.20 -6.38
C LEU A 56 1.06 -13.74 -6.29
N GLU A 57 0.06 -12.88 -6.13
CA GLU A 57 -1.35 -13.28 -6.13
C GLU A 57 -1.78 -13.86 -7.49
N THR A 58 -1.28 -13.29 -8.59
CA THR A 58 -1.50 -13.84 -9.93
C THR A 58 -0.88 -15.23 -10.09
N VAL A 59 0.31 -15.47 -9.51
CA VAL A 59 0.95 -16.80 -9.50
C VAL A 59 0.14 -17.78 -8.64
N LYS A 60 -0.31 -17.36 -7.45
CA LYS A 60 -1.17 -18.17 -6.57
C LYS A 60 -2.41 -18.68 -7.30
N GLN A 61 -3.11 -17.78 -8.01
CA GLN A 61 -4.33 -18.13 -8.73
C GLN A 61 -4.09 -19.22 -9.78
N LYS A 62 -2.99 -19.11 -10.54
CA LYS A 62 -2.58 -20.15 -11.51
C LYS A 62 -2.26 -21.48 -10.84
N LEU A 63 -1.63 -21.47 -9.66
CA LEU A 63 -1.32 -22.70 -8.93
C LEU A 63 -2.58 -23.39 -8.40
N ILE A 64 -3.58 -22.63 -7.95
CA ILE A 64 -4.89 -23.16 -7.53
C ILE A 64 -5.58 -23.84 -8.72
N GLU A 65 -5.64 -23.17 -9.88
CA GLU A 65 -6.22 -23.72 -11.11
C GLU A 65 -5.54 -25.02 -11.55
N GLU A 66 -4.22 -25.09 -11.45
CA GLU A 66 -3.45 -26.30 -11.74
C GLU A 66 -3.74 -27.42 -10.74
N CYS A 67 -3.80 -27.12 -9.43
CA CYS A 67 -4.16 -28.11 -8.42
C CYS A 67 -5.53 -28.72 -8.70
N HIS A 68 -6.52 -27.90 -9.05
CA HIS A 68 -7.86 -28.34 -9.43
C HIS A 68 -7.83 -29.22 -10.68
N HIS A 69 -7.09 -28.82 -11.71
CA HIS A 69 -6.95 -29.58 -12.96
C HIS A 69 -6.39 -30.99 -12.71
N PHE A 70 -5.39 -31.10 -11.83
CA PHE A 70 -4.76 -32.38 -11.49
C PHE A 70 -5.42 -33.09 -10.30
N LYS A 71 -6.52 -32.56 -9.74
CA LYS A 71 -7.21 -33.08 -8.55
C LYS A 71 -6.27 -33.25 -7.35
N LEU A 72 -5.34 -32.32 -7.19
CA LEU A 72 -4.45 -32.23 -6.04
C LEU A 72 -5.13 -31.41 -4.93
N GLU A 73 -4.74 -31.69 -3.69
CA GLU A 73 -5.11 -30.85 -2.56
C GLU A 73 -4.47 -29.46 -2.69
N GLU A 74 -5.23 -28.42 -2.39
CA GLU A 74 -4.72 -27.06 -2.38
C GLU A 74 -3.74 -26.89 -1.21
N PRO A 75 -2.58 -26.24 -1.43
CA PRO A 75 -1.66 -25.96 -0.35
C PRO A 75 -2.22 -24.85 0.57
N ASP A 76 -1.67 -24.76 1.78
CA ASP A 76 -2.01 -23.68 2.71
C ASP A 76 -1.50 -22.32 2.19
N PHE A 77 -2.43 -21.42 1.90
CA PHE A 77 -2.16 -20.06 1.44
C PHE A 77 -2.42 -18.98 2.50
N SER A 78 -2.59 -19.36 3.77
CA SER A 78 -2.87 -18.44 4.88
C SER A 78 -1.88 -17.28 5.00
N LEU A 79 -0.58 -17.52 4.73
CA LEU A 79 0.44 -16.47 4.74
C LEU A 79 0.17 -15.39 3.69
N SER A 80 -0.37 -15.75 2.52
CA SER A 80 -0.70 -14.80 1.45
C SER A 80 -1.86 -13.91 1.89
N GLU A 81 -2.86 -14.46 2.57
CA GLU A 81 -3.97 -13.68 3.13
C GLU A 81 -3.50 -12.69 4.20
N VAL A 82 -2.60 -13.13 5.08
CA VAL A 82 -1.99 -12.26 6.11
C VAL A 82 -1.23 -11.10 5.47
N ILE A 83 -0.38 -11.38 4.46
CA ILE A 83 0.36 -10.33 3.74
C ILE A 83 -0.60 -9.39 3.02
N CYS A 84 -1.62 -9.92 2.36
CA CYS A 84 -2.62 -9.14 1.62
C CYS A 84 -3.31 -8.13 2.55
N GLN A 85 -3.72 -8.57 3.74
CA GLN A 85 -4.37 -7.71 4.71
C GLN A 85 -3.41 -6.65 5.26
N ASP A 86 -2.16 -7.00 5.59
CA ASP A 86 -1.17 -6.06 6.10
C ASP A 86 -0.83 -4.96 5.07
N ILE A 87 -0.61 -5.34 3.81
CA ILE A 87 -0.37 -4.36 2.72
C ILE A 87 -1.60 -3.49 2.49
N LYS A 88 -2.82 -4.05 2.49
CA LYS A 88 -4.05 -3.27 2.28
C LYS A 88 -4.23 -2.23 3.37
N SER A 89 -4.14 -2.64 4.64
CA SER A 89 -4.25 -1.72 5.77
C SER A 89 -3.21 -0.60 5.70
N CYS A 90 -1.96 -0.93 5.38
CA CYS A 90 -0.90 0.06 5.22
C CYS A 90 -1.19 1.01 4.04
N ALA A 91 -1.58 0.48 2.88
CA ALA A 91 -1.88 1.27 1.69
C ALA A 91 -3.08 2.22 1.88
N GLU A 92 -4.10 1.81 2.65
CA GLU A 92 -5.26 2.66 2.95
C GLU A 92 -4.88 3.91 3.75
N VAL A 93 -4.07 3.73 4.81
CA VAL A 93 -3.56 4.85 5.61
C VAL A 93 -2.71 5.79 4.76
N TRP A 94 -1.80 5.23 3.96
CA TRP A 94 -0.91 6.04 3.13
C TRP A 94 -1.63 6.72 1.97
N ALA A 95 -2.70 6.12 1.42
CA ALA A 95 -3.53 6.77 0.42
C ALA A 95 -4.21 8.04 0.97
N LEU A 96 -4.68 8.03 2.22
CA LEU A 96 -5.24 9.23 2.87
C LEU A 96 -4.19 10.32 3.01
N TYR A 97 -2.98 9.95 3.46
CA TYR A 97 -1.86 10.88 3.56
C TYR A 97 -1.54 11.50 2.19
N GLU A 98 -1.39 10.68 1.14
CA GLU A 98 -1.06 11.18 -0.20
C GLU A 98 -2.14 12.10 -0.76
N GLU A 99 -3.42 11.76 -0.58
CA GLU A 99 -4.53 12.60 -1.02
C GLU A 99 -4.53 13.97 -0.32
N PHE A 100 -4.30 13.99 1.00
CA PHE A 100 -4.18 15.24 1.75
C PHE A 100 -2.98 16.05 1.26
N TYR A 101 -1.83 15.38 1.16
CA TYR A 101 -0.57 16.01 0.81
C TYR A 101 -0.61 16.60 -0.60
N GLN A 102 -1.21 15.91 -1.57
CA GLN A 102 -1.38 16.42 -2.92
C GLN A 102 -2.24 17.70 -2.94
N GLY A 103 -3.41 17.68 -2.28
CA GLY A 103 -4.28 18.85 -2.22
C GLY A 103 -3.66 20.04 -1.47
N PHE A 104 -2.82 19.76 -0.47
CA PHE A 104 -2.00 20.76 0.21
C PHE A 104 -0.93 21.35 -0.73
N GLN A 105 -0.18 20.50 -1.43
CA GLN A 105 0.91 20.92 -2.32
C GLN A 105 0.42 21.75 -3.51
N GLU A 106 -0.77 21.47 -4.04
CA GLU A 106 -1.40 22.30 -5.08
C GLU A 106 -1.55 23.76 -4.65
N LYS A 107 -1.87 23.98 -3.37
CA LYS A 107 -2.03 25.32 -2.78
C LYS A 107 -0.69 25.92 -2.39
N ALA A 108 0.22 25.11 -1.84
CA ALA A 108 1.54 25.57 -1.42
C ALA A 108 2.43 26.05 -2.59
N LYS A 109 2.17 25.57 -3.81
CA LYS A 109 2.87 26.01 -5.04
C LYS A 109 2.40 27.36 -5.57
N GLU A 110 1.25 27.87 -5.11
CA GLU A 110 0.74 29.17 -5.53
C GLU A 110 1.55 30.30 -4.87
N ASP A 111 1.90 31.33 -5.65
CA ASP A 111 2.64 32.46 -5.10
C ASP A 111 1.78 33.23 -4.08
N TRP A 112 2.42 33.85 -3.09
CA TRP A 112 1.72 34.55 -2.02
C TRP A 112 0.79 35.67 -2.51
N ILE A 113 1.16 36.38 -3.58
CA ILE A 113 0.38 37.52 -4.09
C ILE A 113 -0.97 37.03 -4.63
N THR A 114 -0.97 35.88 -5.29
CA THR A 114 -2.19 35.23 -5.78
C THR A 114 -2.93 34.54 -4.63
N PHE A 115 -2.24 33.73 -3.82
CA PHE A 115 -2.83 32.92 -2.76
C PHE A 115 -3.55 33.74 -1.68
N ARG A 116 -2.99 34.90 -1.28
CA ARG A 116 -3.59 35.75 -0.24
C ARG A 116 -5.02 36.22 -0.56
N SER A 117 -5.40 36.22 -1.84
CA SER A 117 -6.76 36.56 -2.28
C SER A 117 -7.73 35.37 -2.23
N LYS A 118 -7.21 34.16 -2.00
CA LYS A 118 -7.90 32.87 -2.07
C LYS A 118 -7.76 32.04 -0.78
N THR A 119 -7.48 32.67 0.36
CA THR A 119 -7.31 31.97 1.65
C THR A 119 -8.53 31.12 2.01
N TYR A 120 -9.73 31.52 1.58
CA TYR A 120 -10.96 30.76 1.73
C TYR A 120 -10.90 29.36 1.07
N LEU A 121 -10.18 29.19 -0.04
CA LEU A 121 -10.00 27.87 -0.67
C LEU A 121 -9.15 26.92 0.16
N PHE A 122 -8.23 27.46 0.97
CA PHE A 122 -7.47 26.65 1.93
C PHE A 122 -8.34 26.28 3.13
N GLU A 123 -9.15 27.22 3.62
CA GLU A 123 -10.12 26.97 4.69
C GLU A 123 -11.15 25.91 4.29
N GLU A 124 -11.73 25.99 3.09
CA GLU A 124 -12.63 24.95 2.54
C GLU A 124 -11.94 23.58 2.46
N PHE A 125 -10.68 23.53 2.02
CA PHE A 125 -9.91 22.30 1.99
C PHE A 125 -9.75 21.68 3.39
N LEU A 126 -9.43 22.48 4.39
CA LEU A 126 -9.31 22.01 5.77
C LEU A 126 -10.66 21.54 6.33
N PHE A 127 -11.75 22.25 6.05
CA PHE A 127 -13.09 21.83 6.47
C PHE A 127 -13.53 20.51 5.83
N ASN A 128 -13.26 20.33 4.53
CA ASN A 128 -13.56 19.09 3.84
C ASN A 128 -12.80 17.91 4.44
N TRP A 129 -11.50 18.10 4.75
CA TRP A 129 -10.70 17.07 5.42
C TRP A 129 -11.18 16.80 6.84
N HIS A 130 -11.49 17.83 7.62
CA HIS A 130 -12.02 17.64 8.97
C HIS A 130 -13.34 16.87 8.98
N ASP A 131 -14.25 17.16 8.04
CA ASP A 131 -15.51 16.41 7.91
C ASP A 131 -15.29 14.98 7.43
N LYS A 132 -14.37 14.77 6.47
CA LYS A 132 -13.98 13.44 6.01
C LYS A 132 -13.42 12.59 7.15
N MET A 133 -12.47 13.12 7.93
CA MET A 133 -11.87 12.41 9.06
C MET A 133 -12.86 12.08 10.17
N ARG A 134 -13.94 12.87 10.34
CA ARG A 134 -15.01 12.57 11.31
C ARG A 134 -15.91 11.40 10.88
N LYS A 135 -16.06 11.20 9.56
CA LYS A 135 -16.97 10.20 8.98
C LYS A 135 -16.34 8.82 8.81
N MET A 136 -15.02 8.73 8.94
CA MET A 136 -14.26 7.47 8.97
C MET A 136 -14.33 6.85 10.36
#